data_AF-A0A8T4QSW3-F1
#
_entry.id   AF-A0A8T4QSW3-F1
#
_cell.length_a   1.000
_cell.length_b   1.000
_cell.length_c   1.000
_cell.angle_alpha   90.00
_cell.angle_beta   90.00
_cell.angle_gamma   90.00
#
_symmetry.space_group_name_H-M   'P 1'
#
loop_
_entity.id
_entity.type
_entity.pdbx_description
1 polymer ?
#
loop_
_entity_poly.entity_id
_entity_poly.type
_entity_poly.pdbx_seq_one_letter_code
_entity_poly.pdbx_strand_id
1 'polypeptide(L)'
;MRNLSVAFVFLLLTSPLFAFAQSEKQRALPPHEDIPSPTTCGNRVVEPGEHCNNCPTDVVCIEGEVCINNKCTLQQPSNNFRVILIGIGTLFATLAIVFFSWRHRNHEIGLSNPPLPADQRAVSFIKDKLSRGVTRDEITATLLKKGWTKKQVSRAFEEATQ
;
A
#
# COMPACT_ATOMS: atom_id res chain seq x y z
N MET A 1 -29.09 -12.38 -6.00
CA MET A 1 -28.48 -11.82 -7.23
C MET A 1 -26.97 -11.79 -7.03
N ARG A 2 -26.31 -12.91 -7.31
CA ARG A 2 -25.31 -13.06 -8.39
C ARG A 2 -24.05 -12.20 -8.20
N ASN A 3 -23.09 -12.80 -7.50
CA ASN A 3 -21.67 -12.45 -7.43
C ASN A 3 -21.06 -12.49 -8.83
N LEU A 4 -20.76 -11.33 -9.43
CA LEU A 4 -20.10 -11.27 -10.74
C LEU A 4 -19.39 -9.92 -10.93
N SER A 5 -18.31 -9.60 -10.21
CA SER A 5 -17.49 -8.39 -10.51
C SER A 5 -16.13 -8.28 -9.79
N VAL A 6 -15.37 -9.38 -9.61
CA VAL A 6 -14.00 -9.26 -9.05
C VAL A 6 -12.91 -9.87 -9.94
N ALA A 7 -13.27 -10.53 -11.04
CA ALA A 7 -12.30 -11.19 -11.92
C ALA A 7 -11.62 -10.28 -12.96
N PHE A 8 -11.95 -8.98 -13.03
CA PHE A 8 -11.53 -8.14 -14.16
C PHE A 8 -10.35 -7.19 -13.90
N VAL A 9 -9.77 -7.18 -12.69
CA VAL A 9 -8.71 -6.21 -12.33
C VAL A 9 -7.29 -6.74 -12.59
N PHE A 10 -7.12 -8.00 -13.01
CA PHE A 10 -5.80 -8.65 -13.12
C PHE A 10 -5.14 -8.63 -14.51
N LEU A 11 -5.68 -7.92 -15.51
CA LEU A 11 -5.27 -8.06 -16.92
C LEU A 11 -4.57 -6.84 -17.57
N LEU A 12 -4.08 -5.85 -16.82
CA LEU A 12 -3.49 -4.63 -17.41
C LEU A 12 -2.08 -4.22 -16.91
N LEU A 13 -1.23 -5.16 -16.46
CA LEU A 13 0.13 -4.83 -15.98
C LEU A 13 1.29 -5.54 -16.71
N THR A 14 1.07 -6.15 -17.87
CA THR A 14 2.14 -6.81 -18.64
C THR A 14 2.33 -6.18 -20.02
N SER A 15 2.88 -4.97 -20.09
CA SER A 15 3.34 -4.40 -21.37
C SER A 15 4.69 -3.71 -21.19
N PRO A 16 5.81 -4.40 -21.47
CA PRO A 16 7.09 -3.75 -21.67
C PRO A 16 7.19 -3.30 -23.13
N LEU A 17 6.61 -2.14 -23.45
CA LEU A 17 6.91 -1.42 -24.69
C LEU A 17 8.05 -0.44 -24.41
N PHE A 18 9.27 -0.94 -24.41
CA PHE A 18 10.49 -0.13 -24.44
C PHE A 18 11.36 -0.62 -25.59
N ALA A 19 10.94 -0.28 -26.81
CA ALA A 19 11.76 -0.39 -28.01
C ALA A 19 12.43 0.97 -28.25
N PHE A 20 13.52 1.24 -27.52
CA PHE A 20 14.43 2.34 -27.83
C PHE A 20 15.55 1.78 -28.71
N ALA A 21 15.35 1.87 -30.02
CA ALA A 21 16.40 1.66 -31.01
C ALA A 21 17.07 3.02 -31.28
N GLN A 22 18.19 3.31 -30.62
CA GLN A 22 19.08 4.38 -31.04
C GLN A 22 20.24 3.77 -31.84
N SER A 23 20.19 3.98 -33.15
CA SER A 23 21.28 3.69 -34.07
C SER A 23 22.13 4.96 -34.20
N GLU A 24 23.22 5.01 -33.43
CA GLU A 24 24.16 6.12 -33.47
C GLU A 24 25.32 5.77 -34.42
N LYS A 25 25.36 6.51 -35.53
CA LYS A 25 26.34 6.43 -36.61
C LYS A 25 27.69 6.95 -36.10
N GLN A 26 28.54 6.07 -35.60
CA GLN A 26 29.92 6.41 -35.25
C GLN A 26 30.76 6.60 -36.52
N ARG A 27 31.17 7.84 -36.76
CA ARG A 27 32.13 8.23 -37.79
C ARG A 27 33.52 7.90 -37.25
N ALA A 28 34.13 6.84 -37.78
CA ALA A 28 35.48 6.43 -37.42
C ALA A 28 36.50 7.54 -37.70
N LEU A 29 37.18 8.01 -36.66
CA LEU A 29 38.49 8.66 -36.79
C LEU A 29 39.57 7.58 -36.93
N PRO A 30 40.66 7.85 -37.66
CA PRO A 30 41.77 6.91 -37.79
C PRO A 30 42.43 6.63 -36.41
N PRO A 31 42.92 5.40 -36.20
CA PRO A 31 43.59 5.03 -34.95
C PRO A 31 44.91 5.81 -34.82
N HIS A 32 45.06 6.55 -33.72
CA HIS A 32 46.35 7.05 -33.29
C HIS A 32 47.10 5.87 -32.65
N GLU A 33 48.17 5.40 -33.28
CA GLU A 33 49.06 4.38 -32.73
C GLU A 33 49.85 5.01 -31.56
N ASP A 34 49.31 4.85 -30.36
CA ASP A 34 50.05 5.15 -29.13
C ASP A 34 51.07 4.02 -28.93
N ILE A 35 52.33 4.36 -29.18
CA ILE A 35 53.50 3.55 -28.85
C ILE A 35 53.39 3.22 -27.35
N PRO A 36 53.34 1.94 -26.94
CA PRO A 36 53.20 1.59 -25.53
C PRO A 36 54.45 2.06 -24.79
N SER A 37 54.34 3.19 -24.11
CA SER A 37 55.30 3.56 -23.08
C SER A 37 55.21 2.50 -21.97
N PRO A 38 56.34 2.07 -21.39
CA PRO A 38 56.32 1.15 -20.27
C PRO A 38 55.52 1.80 -19.13
N THR A 39 54.32 1.26 -18.86
CA THR A 39 53.43 1.74 -17.81
C THR A 39 54.15 1.62 -16.47
N THR A 40 54.43 2.76 -15.84
CA THR A 40 55.19 2.80 -14.59
C THR A 40 54.26 3.21 -13.47
N CYS A 41 53.73 2.23 -12.74
CA CYS A 41 52.92 2.55 -11.57
C CYS A 41 53.74 3.32 -10.52
N GLY A 42 53.13 4.30 -9.85
CA GLY A 42 53.68 5.05 -8.72
C GLY A 42 54.12 6.48 -9.06
N ASN A 43 53.86 6.96 -10.27
CA ASN A 43 54.18 8.33 -10.71
C ASN A 43 53.04 9.34 -10.45
N ARG A 44 51.89 8.88 -9.92
CA ARG A 44 50.64 9.63 -9.67
C ARG A 44 50.00 10.21 -10.93
N VAL A 45 50.31 9.68 -12.11
CA VAL A 45 49.73 10.07 -13.39
C VAL A 45 49.05 8.84 -13.98
N VAL A 46 47.76 8.92 -14.26
CA VAL A 46 47.01 7.79 -14.83
C VAL A 46 47.39 7.63 -16.30
N GLU A 47 48.19 6.61 -16.60
CA GLU A 47 48.65 6.29 -17.95
C GLU A 47 47.66 5.37 -18.70
N PRO A 48 47.69 5.35 -20.05
CA PRO A 48 46.86 4.44 -20.83
C PRO A 48 47.10 2.98 -20.46
N GLY A 49 46.03 2.28 -20.04
CA GLY A 49 46.11 0.88 -19.60
C GLY A 49 46.27 0.69 -18.09
N GLU A 50 46.49 1.77 -17.34
CA GLU A 50 46.43 1.72 -15.88
C GLU A 50 44.99 1.67 -15.38
N HIS A 51 44.78 0.88 -14.34
CA HIS A 51 43.48 0.74 -13.71
C HIS A 51 43.64 0.37 -12.23
N CYS A 52 42.56 0.56 -11.47
CA CYS A 52 42.55 0.37 -10.01
C CYS A 52 43.04 -1.01 -9.54
N ASN A 53 42.96 -2.05 -10.39
CA ASN A 53 43.45 -3.39 -10.06
C ASN A 53 44.95 -3.63 -10.38
N ASN A 54 45.57 -2.86 -11.28
CA ASN A 54 46.97 -3.06 -11.71
C ASN A 54 47.92 -1.98 -11.18
N CYS A 55 47.45 -0.73 -11.05
CA CYS A 55 48.19 0.39 -10.47
C CYS A 55 47.32 1.11 -9.42
N PRO A 56 47.10 0.51 -8.23
CA PRO A 56 46.29 1.14 -7.17
C PRO A 56 46.93 2.40 -6.57
N THR A 57 48.22 2.62 -6.80
CA THR A 57 48.94 3.83 -6.34
C THR A 57 48.56 5.08 -7.13
N ASP A 58 48.28 4.92 -8.44
CA ASP A 58 47.95 6.03 -9.34
C ASP A 58 46.44 6.14 -9.57
N VAL A 59 45.74 4.99 -9.61
CA VAL A 59 44.28 4.91 -9.77
C VAL A 59 43.63 4.53 -8.43
N VAL A 60 43.48 5.52 -7.55
CA VAL A 60 42.79 5.38 -6.26
C VAL A 60 41.31 5.70 -6.42
N CYS A 61 40.43 4.76 -6.07
CA CYS A 61 38.99 5.01 -6.03
C CYS A 61 38.64 5.97 -4.88
N ILE A 62 37.71 6.89 -5.12
CA ILE A 62 37.25 7.83 -4.08
C ILE A 62 36.43 7.11 -3.00
N GLU A 63 36.20 7.78 -1.86
CA GLU A 63 35.40 7.22 -0.77
C GLU A 63 34.00 6.78 -1.25
N GLY A 64 33.65 5.52 -1.01
CA GLY A 64 32.37 4.93 -1.42
C GLY A 64 32.37 4.24 -2.79
N GLU A 65 33.48 4.28 -3.51
CA GLU A 65 33.67 3.51 -4.74
C GLU A 65 34.46 2.22 -4.49
N VAL A 66 34.19 1.21 -5.30
CA VAL A 66 34.89 -0.08 -5.29
C VAL A 66 35.40 -0.37 -6.70
N CYS A 67 36.63 -0.88 -6.78
CA CYS A 67 37.21 -1.34 -8.04
C CYS A 67 36.50 -2.61 -8.52
N ILE A 68 35.67 -2.50 -9.55
CA ILE A 68 34.95 -3.62 -10.16
C ILE A 68 35.23 -3.59 -11.67
N ASN A 69 35.67 -4.71 -12.24
CA ASN A 69 36.02 -4.82 -13.67
C ASN A 69 37.01 -3.73 -14.13
N ASN A 70 38.09 -3.52 -13.36
CA ASN A 70 39.13 -2.52 -13.65
C ASN A 70 38.63 -1.06 -13.68
N LYS A 71 37.47 -0.76 -13.10
CA LYS A 71 36.93 0.61 -13.01
C LYS A 71 36.43 0.87 -11.59
N CYS A 72 36.65 2.08 -11.10
CA CYS A 72 36.02 2.52 -9.86
C CYS A 72 34.53 2.76 -10.14
N THR A 73 33.69 2.08 -9.38
CA THR A 73 32.23 2.18 -9.50
C THR A 73 31.63 2.42 -8.13
N LEU A 74 30.59 3.24 -8.07
CA LEU A 74 29.83 3.45 -6.84
C LEU A 74 29.30 2.10 -6.35
N GLN A 75 29.48 1.84 -5.06
CA GLN A 75 28.97 0.62 -4.44
C GLN A 75 27.43 0.61 -4.55
N GLN A 76 26.90 -0.10 -5.56
CA GLN A 76 25.46 -0.19 -5.75
C GLN A 76 24.84 -0.97 -4.58
N PRO A 77 23.71 -0.50 -4.04
CA PRO A 77 23.01 -1.22 -2.99
C PRO A 77 22.63 -2.61 -3.50
N SER A 78 22.93 -3.65 -2.72
CA SER A 78 22.70 -5.03 -3.13
C SER A 78 21.24 -5.27 -3.54
N ASN A 79 21.08 -6.05 -4.62
CA ASN A 79 19.80 -6.39 -5.25
C ASN A 79 18.78 -6.99 -4.27
N ASN A 80 19.27 -7.53 -3.16
CA ASN A 80 18.48 -8.09 -2.06
C ASN A 80 17.47 -7.09 -1.49
N PHE A 81 17.78 -5.79 -1.49
CA PHE A 81 16.86 -4.77 -0.98
C PHE A 81 15.56 -4.70 -1.79
N ARG A 82 15.65 -4.83 -3.13
CA ARG A 82 14.46 -4.82 -4.01
C ARG A 82 13.58 -6.05 -3.75
N VAL A 83 14.19 -7.21 -3.55
CA VAL A 83 13.45 -8.46 -3.27
C VAL A 83 12.74 -8.38 -1.92
N ILE A 84 13.39 -7.83 -0.90
CA ILE A 84 12.81 -7.65 0.44
C ILE A 84 11.59 -6.71 0.38
N LEU A 85 11.68 -5.59 -0.33
CA LEU A 85 10.56 -4.64 -0.47
C LEU A 85 9.33 -5.29 -1.14
N ILE A 86 9.54 -6.08 -2.20
CA ILE A 86 8.45 -6.80 -2.88
C ILE A 86 7.84 -7.85 -1.95
N GLY A 87 8.66 -8.58 -1.19
CA GLY A 87 8.20 -9.57 -0.23
C GLY A 87 7.34 -8.96 0.88
N ILE A 88 7.77 -7.84 1.47
CA ILE A 88 7.00 -7.14 2.50
C ILE A 88 5.68 -6.60 1.92
N GLY A 89 5.72 -5.98 0.74
CA GLY A 89 4.53 -5.44 0.08
C GLY A 89 3.45 -6.49 -0.18
N THR A 90 3.84 -7.68 -0.66
CA THR A 90 2.89 -8.78 -0.91
C THR A 90 2.28 -9.34 0.37
N LEU A 91 3.07 -9.45 1.45
CA LEU A 91 2.58 -9.87 2.76
C LEU A 91 1.51 -8.90 3.29
N PHE A 92 1.78 -7.59 3.28
CA PHE A 92 0.80 -6.60 3.72
C PHE A 92 -0.48 -6.59 2.89
N ALA A 93 -0.36 -6.74 1.57
CA ALA A 93 -1.52 -6.82 0.68
C ALA A 93 -2.43 -8.01 1.02
N THR A 94 -1.86 -9.19 1.26
CA THR A 94 -2.64 -10.38 1.64
C THR A 94 -3.32 -10.22 3.01
N LEU A 95 -2.62 -9.66 3.99
CA LEU A 95 -3.19 -9.37 5.32
C LEU A 95 -4.33 -8.36 5.23
N ALA A 96 -4.19 -7.31 4.41
CA ALA A 96 -5.25 -6.33 4.19
C ALA A 96 -6.49 -6.99 3.57
N ILE A 97 -6.33 -7.84 2.54
CA ILE A 97 -7.45 -8.55 1.91
C ILE A 97 -8.18 -9.43 2.93
N VAL A 98 -7.45 -10.17 3.76
CA VAL A 98 -8.04 -11.00 4.82
C VAL A 98 -8.78 -10.13 5.84
N PHE A 99 -8.18 -9.03 6.28
CA PHE A 99 -8.80 -8.08 7.21
C PHE A 99 -10.09 -7.46 6.64
N PHE A 100 -10.07 -7.00 5.40
CA PHE A 100 -11.25 -6.45 4.73
C PHE A 100 -12.32 -7.50 4.52
N SER A 101 -11.94 -8.74 4.17
CA SER A 101 -12.89 -9.86 4.03
C SER A 101 -13.53 -10.23 5.37
N TRP A 102 -12.76 -10.27 6.44
CA TRP A 102 -13.25 -10.49 7.81
C TRP A 102 -14.18 -9.36 8.25
N ARG A 103 -13.78 -8.10 8.03
CA ARG A 103 -14.57 -6.92 8.37
C ARG A 103 -15.90 -6.91 7.61
N HIS A 104 -15.88 -7.24 6.32
CA HIS A 104 -17.09 -7.29 5.51
C HIS A 104 -18.07 -8.34 6.04
N ARG A 105 -17.58 -9.55 6.35
CA ARG A 105 -18.42 -10.61 6.94
C ARG A 105 -19.02 -10.21 8.28
N ASN A 106 -18.26 -9.52 9.13
CA ASN A 106 -18.76 -9.07 10.43
C ASN A 106 -19.81 -7.96 10.34
N HIS A 107 -19.78 -7.13 9.30
CA HIS A 107 -20.81 -6.10 9.11
C HIS A 107 -22.18 -6.72 8.79
N GLU A 108 -22.23 -7.86 8.10
CA GLU A 108 -23.50 -8.56 7.83
C GLU A 108 -24.09 -9.22 9.08
N ILE A 109 -23.24 -9.68 10.00
CA ILE A 109 -23.70 -10.30 11.26
C ILE A 109 -24.36 -9.26 12.18
N GLY A 110 -23.91 -8.00 12.17
CA GLY A 110 -24.51 -6.89 12.91
C GLY A 110 -25.84 -6.36 12.35
N LEU A 111 -26.17 -6.67 11.08
CA LEU A 111 -27.40 -6.23 10.40
C LEU A 111 -28.45 -7.34 10.27
N SER A 112 -28.22 -8.49 10.92
CA SER A 112 -29.11 -9.66 10.87
C SER A 112 -30.27 -9.61 11.86
N ASN A 113 -30.34 -8.61 12.74
CA ASN A 113 -31.62 -8.31 13.36
C ASN A 113 -32.47 -7.62 12.28
N PRO A 114 -33.55 -8.24 11.79
CA PRO A 114 -34.49 -7.53 10.93
C PRO A 114 -34.85 -6.23 11.62
N PRO A 115 -35.02 -5.10 10.90
CA PRO A 115 -35.41 -3.86 11.52
C PRO A 115 -36.64 -4.15 12.37
N LEU A 116 -36.47 -4.10 13.69
CA LEU A 116 -37.55 -4.31 14.65
C LEU A 116 -38.73 -3.46 14.16
N PRO A 117 -39.94 -4.03 14.09
CA PRO A 117 -41.09 -3.29 13.65
C PRO A 117 -41.18 -2.02 14.51
N ALA A 118 -41.63 -0.93 13.89
CA ALA A 118 -41.47 0.41 14.45
C ALA A 118 -41.99 0.46 15.91
N ASP A 119 -43.14 -0.16 16.16
CA ASP A 119 -43.69 -0.41 17.50
C ASP A 119 -42.67 -1.00 18.50
N GLN A 120 -41.97 -2.07 18.16
CA GLN A 120 -41.08 -2.78 19.08
C GLN A 120 -39.82 -1.98 19.45
N ARG A 121 -39.36 -1.06 18.58
CA ARG A 121 -38.27 -0.10 18.92
C ARG A 121 -38.71 0.95 19.91
N ALA A 122 -39.96 1.41 19.81
CA ALA A 122 -40.51 2.34 20.78
C ALA A 122 -40.71 1.66 22.14
N VAL A 123 -41.20 0.42 22.16
CA VAL A 123 -41.39 -0.37 23.40
C VAL A 123 -40.06 -0.59 24.14
N SER A 124 -39.00 -1.03 23.46
CA SER A 124 -37.70 -1.25 24.12
C SER A 124 -37.09 0.04 24.65
N PHE A 125 -37.22 1.15 23.93
CA PHE A 125 -36.79 2.47 24.38
C PHE A 125 -37.57 2.95 25.61
N ILE A 126 -38.89 2.73 25.63
CA ILE A 126 -39.74 3.09 26.78
C ILE A 126 -39.35 2.25 28.00
N LYS A 127 -39.17 0.93 27.87
CA LYS A 127 -38.76 0.06 28.99
C LYS A 127 -37.42 0.47 29.58
N ASP A 128 -36.42 0.76 28.76
CA ASP A 128 -35.10 1.25 29.22
C ASP A 128 -35.17 2.60 29.94
N LYS A 129 -36.05 3.50 29.49
CA LYS A 129 -36.18 4.83 30.12
C LYS A 129 -36.98 4.79 31.42
N LEU A 130 -38.03 3.97 31.48
CA LEU A 130 -38.80 3.75 32.70
C LEU A 130 -37.95 3.10 33.79
N SER A 131 -37.09 2.13 33.46
CA SER A 131 -36.20 1.50 34.44
C SER A 131 -35.16 2.47 35.04
N ARG A 132 -34.88 3.58 34.35
CA ARG A 132 -34.00 4.66 34.82
C ARG A 132 -34.75 5.77 35.56
N GLY A 133 -36.07 5.63 35.78
CA GLY A 133 -36.89 6.61 36.49
C GLY A 133 -37.26 7.85 35.66
N VAL A 134 -37.14 7.80 34.33
CA VAL A 134 -37.51 8.92 33.46
C VAL A 134 -39.04 9.02 33.37
N THR A 135 -39.57 10.25 33.42
CA THR A 135 -41.02 10.49 33.39
C THR A 135 -41.64 10.20 32.02
N ARG A 136 -42.91 9.83 32.01
CA ARG A 136 -43.68 9.51 30.79
C ARG A 136 -43.70 10.68 29.80
N ASP A 137 -43.78 11.91 30.30
CA ASP A 137 -43.85 13.12 29.46
C ASP A 137 -42.53 13.41 28.75
N GLU A 138 -41.40 13.20 29.43
CA GLU A 138 -40.07 13.38 28.85
C GLU A 138 -39.77 12.33 27.76
N ILE A 139 -40.17 11.07 28.01
CA ILE A 139 -40.07 10.00 27.02
C ILE A 139 -40.95 10.32 25.80
N THR A 140 -42.18 10.80 26.04
CA THR A 140 -43.12 11.20 24.98
C THR A 140 -42.55 12.34 24.14
N ALA A 141 -42.05 13.40 24.76
CA ALA A 141 -41.43 14.52 24.07
C ALA A 141 -40.23 14.07 23.20
N THR A 142 -39.41 13.15 23.73
CA THR A 142 -38.27 12.59 23.01
C THR A 142 -38.70 11.79 21.78
N LEU A 143 -39.76 10.96 21.90
CA LEU A 143 -40.28 10.18 20.78
C LEU A 143 -40.97 11.07 19.73
N LEU A 144 -41.74 12.07 20.14
CA LEU A 144 -42.34 13.02 19.20
C LEU A 144 -41.26 13.81 18.43
N LYS A 145 -40.17 14.23 19.11
CA LYS A 145 -39.02 14.89 18.47
C LYS A 145 -38.32 13.99 17.44
N LYS A 146 -38.36 12.67 17.63
CA LYS A 146 -37.82 11.66 16.69
C LYS A 146 -38.78 11.30 15.54
N GLY A 147 -39.93 11.98 15.44
CA GLY A 147 -40.90 11.79 14.35
C GLY A 147 -41.96 10.73 14.61
N TRP A 148 -42.12 10.24 15.84
CA TRP A 148 -43.20 9.31 16.18
C TRP A 148 -44.53 10.03 16.31
N THR A 149 -45.61 9.39 15.88
CA THR A 149 -46.96 9.94 16.09
C THR A 149 -47.45 9.67 17.51
N LYS A 150 -48.27 10.57 18.07
CA LYS A 150 -48.87 10.39 19.41
C LYS A 150 -49.58 9.03 19.57
N LYS A 151 -50.25 8.55 18.52
CA LYS A 151 -50.95 7.26 18.50
C LYS A 151 -49.98 6.07 18.64
N GLN A 152 -48.84 6.11 17.96
CA GLN A 152 -47.79 5.09 18.08
C GLN A 152 -47.15 5.11 19.47
N VAL A 153 -46.88 6.30 20.01
CA VAL A 153 -46.31 6.45 21.36
C VAL A 153 -47.27 5.88 22.42
N SER A 154 -48.57 6.18 22.33
CA SER A 154 -49.57 5.65 23.27
C SER A 154 -49.62 4.12 23.26
N ARG A 155 -49.70 3.52 22.06
CA ARG A 155 -49.71 2.06 21.90
C ARG A 155 -48.44 1.42 22.46
N ALA A 156 -47.28 2.02 22.20
CA ALA A 156 -46.01 1.51 22.72
C ALA A 156 -45.93 1.59 24.26
N PHE A 157 -46.56 2.58 24.91
CA PHE A 157 -46.66 2.62 26.37
C PHE A 157 -47.59 1.53 26.93
N GLU A 158 -48.70 1.24 26.26
CA GLU A 158 -49.60 0.15 26.65
C GLU A 158 -48.87 -1.21 26.59
N GLU A 159 -48.14 -1.47 25.51
CA GLU A 159 -47.33 -2.69 25.34
C GLU A 159 -46.12 -2.75 26.27
N ALA A 160 -45.56 -1.60 26.68
CA ALA A 160 -44.42 -1.55 27.57
C ALA A 160 -44.77 -1.78 29.05
N THR A 161 -46.04 -1.56 29.43
CA THR A 161 -46.52 -1.65 30.82
C THR A 161 -47.33 -2.92 31.11
N GLN A 162 -47.64 -3.71 30.09
CA GLN A 162 -48.03 -5.11 30.21
C GLN A 162 -46.83 -5.98 30.59
#